data_AF-A0A1V5JTK8-F1
#
_entry.id   AF-A0A1V5JTK8-F1
#
_cell.length_a   1.000
_cell.length_b   1.000
_cell.length_c   1.000
_cell.angle_alpha   90.00
_cell.angle_beta   90.00
_cell.angle_gamma   90.00
#
_symmetry.space_group_name_H-M   'P 1'
#
loop_
_entity.id
_entity.type
_entity.pdbx_description
1 polymer ?
#
loop_
_entity_poly.entity_id
_entity_poly.type
_entity_poly.pdbx_seq_one_letter_code
_entity_poly.pdbx_strand_id
1 'polypeptide(L)'
;MVFPTVMALLIQNTAQRYTPSTHVSILLSLESLFGALAGVFLLGEHLSEQMILGCAFIFAAVLLTEVDPMPLVRRLLPKTDAAP
;
A
#
# COMPACT_ATOMS: atom_id res chain seq x y z
N MET A 1 23.44 3.12 11.16
CA MET A 1 22.14 3.34 10.48
C MET A 1 22.06 2.64 9.13
N VAL A 2 23.10 2.68 8.29
CA VAL A 2 23.07 2.09 6.94
C VAL A 2 22.86 0.56 6.92
N PHE A 3 23.49 -0.20 7.81
CA PHE A 3 23.41 -1.68 7.81
C PHE A 3 21.98 -2.24 7.96
N PRO A 4 21.17 -1.84 8.98
CA PRO A 4 19.79 -2.32 9.11
C PRO A 4 18.88 -1.79 7.99
N THR A 5 19.08 -0.56 7.51
CA THR A 5 18.28 -0.01 6.40
C THR A 5 18.54 -0.73 5.09
N VAL A 6 19.81 -1.02 4.77
CA VAL A 6 20.18 -1.80 3.58
C VAL A 6 19.58 -3.21 3.65
N MET A 7 19.63 -3.85 4.82
CA MET A 7 19.02 -5.16 5.04
C MET A 7 17.50 -5.13 4.80
N ALA A 8 16.79 -4.16 5.38
CA ALA A 8 15.35 -4.01 5.22
C ALA A 8 14.95 -3.76 3.75
N LEU A 9 15.66 -2.85 3.07
CA LEU A 9 15.41 -2.54 1.66
C LEU A 9 15.73 -3.72 0.73
N LEU A 10 16.75 -4.52 1.04
CA LEU A 10 17.05 -5.74 0.28
C LEU A 10 15.89 -6.75 0.38
N ILE A 11 15.36 -6.94 1.59
CA ILE A 11 14.23 -7.84 1.82
C ILE A 11 12.97 -7.30 1.12
N GLN A 12 12.68 -6.00 1.26
CA GLN A 12 11.55 -5.37 0.58
C GLN A 12 11.68 -5.51 -0.94
N ASN A 13 12.83 -5.15 -1.52
CA ASN A 13 13.03 -5.26 -2.97
C ASN A 13 12.88 -6.71 -3.47
N THR A 14 13.38 -7.67 -2.68
CA THR A 14 13.23 -9.10 -2.97
C THR A 14 11.77 -9.53 -2.91
N ALA A 15 11.05 -9.21 -1.83
CA ALA A 15 9.64 -9.56 -1.63
C ALA A 15 8.71 -8.93 -2.68
N GLN A 16 8.99 -7.68 -3.07
CA GLN A 16 8.29 -6.96 -4.13
C GLN A 16 8.36 -7.70 -5.48
N ARG A 17 9.48 -8.37 -5.77
CA ARG A 17 9.63 -9.15 -7.00
C ARG A 17 8.76 -10.41 -7.06
N TYR A 18 8.39 -10.98 -5.90
CA TYR A 18 7.60 -12.21 -5.82
C TYR A 18 6.09 -11.96 -5.75
N THR A 19 5.65 -10.71 -5.60
CA THR A 19 4.24 -10.35 -5.37
C THR A 19 3.73 -9.46 -6.51
N PRO A 20 2.52 -9.67 -7.04
CA PRO A 20 1.93 -8.77 -8.05
C PRO A 20 1.91 -7.31 -7.59
N SER A 21 2.18 -6.38 -8.52
CA SER A 21 2.41 -4.95 -8.24
C SER A 21 1.31 -4.28 -7.40
N THR A 22 0.05 -4.70 -7.56
CA THR A 22 -1.08 -4.17 -6.78
C THR A 22 -0.95 -4.51 -5.29
N HIS A 23 -0.72 -5.78 -4.96
CA HIS A 23 -0.58 -6.22 -3.57
C HIS A 23 0.67 -5.63 -2.92
N VAL A 24 1.75 -5.43 -3.69
CA VAL A 24 2.97 -4.75 -3.22
C VAL A 24 2.68 -3.32 -2.77
N SER A 25 1.99 -2.53 -3.59
CA SER A 25 1.66 -1.14 -3.26
C SER A 25 0.77 -1.05 -2.02
N ILE A 26 -0.21 -1.95 -1.88
CA ILE A 26 -1.06 -2.01 -0.69
C ILE A 26 -0.22 -2.31 0.56
N LEU A 27 0.68 -3.30 0.49
CA LEU A 27 1.51 -3.70 1.62
C LEU A 27 2.47 -2.58 2.07
N LEU A 28 3.10 -1.86 1.13
CA LEU A 28 3.92 -0.68 1.43
C LEU A 28 3.11 0.46 2.08
N SER A 29 1.89 0.71 1.59
CA SER A 29 1.00 1.70 2.21
C SER A 29 0.58 1.28 3.63
N LEU A 30 0.32 -0.01 3.85
CA LEU A 30 0.01 -0.55 5.17
C LEU A 30 1.22 -0.54 6.12
N GLU A 31 2.44 -0.75 5.63
CA GLU A 31 3.67 -0.62 6.44
C GLU A 31 3.78 0.80 7.03
N SER A 32 3.54 1.83 6.21
CA SER A 32 3.52 3.23 6.68
C SER A 32 2.37 3.49 7.65
N LEU A 33 1.18 2.92 7.38
CA LEU A 33 0.01 3.03 8.26
C LEU A 33 0.27 2.40 9.64
N PHE A 34 0.80 1.17 9.68
CA PHE A 34 1.17 0.50 10.93
C PHE A 34 2.30 1.22 11.65
N GLY A 35 3.27 1.79 10.91
CA GLY A 35 4.30 2.64 11.49
C GLY A 35 3.71 3.87 12.20
N ALA A 36 2.74 4.54 11.58
CA ALA A 36 2.02 5.66 12.19
C ALA A 36 1.19 5.22 13.41
N LEU A 37 0.44 4.12 13.30
CA LEU A 37 -0.34 3.53 14.40
C LEU A 37 0.55 3.08 15.57
N ALA A 38 1.68 2.44 15.28
CA ALA A 38 2.66 2.04 16.27
C ALA A 38 3.32 3.25 16.90
N GLY A 39 3.63 4.30 16.13
CA GLY A 39 4.13 5.57 16.65
C GLY A 39 3.17 6.17 17.67
N VAL A 40 1.88 6.22 17.36
CA VAL A 40 0.84 6.66 18.29
C VAL A 40 0.80 5.80 19.56
N PHE A 41 0.76 4.48 19.39
CA PHE A 41 0.59 3.55 20.50
C PHE A 41 1.83 3.48 21.41
N LEU A 42 3.03 3.57 20.85
CA LEU A 42 4.31 3.53 21.59
C LEU A 42 4.73 4.88 22.17
N LEU A 43 4.60 5.99 21.43
CA LEU A 43 4.99 7.32 21.96
C LEU A 43 3.90 7.93 22.83
N GLY A 44 2.65 7.48 22.75
CA GLY A 44 1.54 8.04 23.53
C GLY A 44 1.28 9.53 23.21
N GLU A 45 1.80 10.03 22.09
CA GLU A 45 1.52 11.38 21.62
C GLU A 45 0.03 11.51 21.30
N HIS A 46 -0.54 12.66 21.67
CA HIS A 46 -1.93 12.97 21.41
C HIS A 46 -2.23 12.81 19.93
N LEU A 47 -3.05 11.80 19.63
CA LEU A 47 -3.65 11.57 18.33
C LEU A 47 -4.27 12.87 17.82
N SER A 48 -3.58 13.54 16.89
CA SER A 48 -4.21 14.61 16.12
C SER A 48 -5.38 13.99 15.35
N GLU A 49 -6.53 14.66 15.36
CA GLU A 49 -7.74 14.24 14.62
C GLU A 49 -7.41 13.92 13.15
N GLN A 50 -6.39 14.57 12.61
CA GLN A 50 -5.85 14.36 11.26
C GLN A 50 -5.30 12.94 11.03
N MET A 51 -4.67 12.32 12.04
CA MET A 51 -4.13 10.97 11.93
C MET A 51 -5.21 9.91 11.96
N ILE A 52 -6.28 10.12 12.75
CA ILE A 52 -7.48 9.27 12.74
C ILE A 52 -8.17 9.36 11.37
N LEU A 53 -8.33 10.58 10.84
CA LEU A 53 -8.87 10.79 9.49
C LEU A 53 -8.02 10.10 8.42
N GLY A 54 -6.70 10.25 8.48
CA GLY A 54 -5.78 9.59 7.56
C GLY A 54 -5.86 8.06 7.64
N CYS A 55 -5.95 7.50 8.85
CA CYS A 55 -6.10 6.07 9.06
C CYS A 55 -7.42 5.54 8.45
N ALA A 56 -8.53 6.25 8.66
CA ALA A 56 -9.82 5.91 8.05
C ALA A 56 -9.76 5.97 6.52
N PHE A 57 -9.08 6.98 5.96
CA PHE A 57 -8.95 7.16 4.51
C PHE A 57 -8.12 6.04 3.85
N ILE A 58 -6.98 5.68 4.44
CA ILE A 58 -6.14 4.58 3.95
C ILE A 58 -6.90 3.26 4.06
N PHE A 59 -7.59 3.00 5.19
CA PHE A 59 -8.40 1.80 5.35
C PHE A 59 -9.49 1.70 4.29
N ALA A 60 -10.21 2.80 4.01
CA ALA A 60 -11.21 2.85 2.94
C ALA A 60 -10.60 2.60 1.55
N ALA A 61 -9.44 3.20 1.24
CA ALA A 61 -8.74 3.00 -0.03
C ALA A 61 -8.29 1.53 -0.23
N VAL A 62 -7.77 0.90 0.82
CA VAL A 62 -7.40 -0.53 0.80
C VAL A 62 -8.64 -1.39 0.62
N LEU A 63 -9.73 -1.09 1.35
CA LEU A 63 -11.00 -1.80 1.19
C LEU A 63 -11.54 -1.71 -0.24
N LEU A 64 -11.50 -0.52 -0.86
CA LEU A 64 -11.91 -0.32 -2.26
C LEU A 64 -11.01 -1.08 -3.25
N THR A 65 -9.73 -1.22 -2.95
CA THR A 65 -8.76 -1.88 -3.82
C THR A 65 -8.83 -3.41 -3.71
N GLU A 66 -9.07 -3.94 -2.50
CA GLU A 66 -9.31 -5.37 -2.29
C GLU A 66 -10.71 -5.78 -2.76
N VAL A 67 -11.70 -4.89 -2.64
CA VAL A 67 -13.03 -5.03 -3.25
C VAL A 67 -12.95 -4.61 -4.71
N ASP A 68 -12.13 -5.30 -5.48
CA ASP A 68 -11.96 -5.01 -6.90
C ASP A 68 -13.05 -5.70 -7.74
N PRO A 69 -13.96 -4.97 -8.43
CA PRO A 69 -14.69 -5.51 -9.57
C PRO A 69 -13.79 -5.53 -10.82
N MET A 70 -12.59 -6.11 -10.71
CA MET A 70 -11.59 -6.11 -11.79
C MET A 70 -11.78 -7.09 -12.95
N PRO A 71 -12.92 -7.80 -13.15
CA PRO A 71 -13.18 -8.34 -14.48
C PRO A 71 -13.79 -7.30 -15.43
N LEU A 72 -14.31 -6.15 -14.95
CA LEU A 72 -15.11 -5.25 -15.79
C LEU A 72 -14.30 -4.17 -16.53
N VAL A 73 -13.30 -3.56 -15.88
CA VAL A 73 -12.39 -2.58 -16.53
C VAL A 73 -11.55 -3.23 -17.63
N ARG A 74 -11.13 -4.49 -17.45
CA ARG A 74 -10.40 -5.26 -18.46
C ARG A 74 -11.24 -5.61 -19.69
N ARG A 75 -12.58 -5.55 -19.59
CA ARG A 75 -13.50 -5.69 -20.74
C ARG A 75 -13.78 -4.37 -21.45
N LEU A 76 -13.48 -3.24 -20.81
CA LEU A 76 -13.70 -1.89 -21.34
C LEU A 76 -12.44 -1.25 -21.93
N LEU A 77 -11.25 -1.82 -21.71
CA LEU A 77 -10.06 -1.52 -22.51
C LEU A 77 -10.16 -2.31 -23.82
N PRO A 78 -10.59 -1.67 -24.93
CA PRO A 78 -10.57 -2.31 -26.23
C PRO A 78 -9.10 -2.55 -26.57
N LYS A 79 -8.85 -3.64 -27.26
CA LYS A 79 -7.56 -4.00 -27.82
C LYS A 79 -7.08 -2.84 -28.73
N THR A 80 -6.30 -1.90 -28.18
CA THR A 80 -5.53 -0.94 -28.99
C THR A 80 -4.31 -1.67 -29.52
N ASP A 81 -4.54 -2.62 -30.43
CA ASP A 81 -3.53 -3.25 -31.28
C ASP A 81 -4.22 -3.73 -32.56
N ALA A 82 -4.36 -2.80 -33.50
CA ALA A 82 -4.47 -2.95 -34.96
C ALA A 82 -4.96 -1.59 -35.49
N ALA A 83 -4.27 -0.81 -36.32
CA ALA A 83 -3.19 -1.04 -37.27
C ALA A 83 -2.80 0.37 -37.82
N PRO A 84 -2.05 0.50 -38.93
CA PRO A 84 -0.93 -0.29 -39.45
C PRO A 84 0.44 0.41 -39.28
#